data_AF-A0A6P1DVZ6-F1
#
_entry.id   AF-A0A6P1DVZ6-F1
#
_cell.length_a   1.000
_cell.length_b   1.000
_cell.length_c   1.000
_cell.angle_alpha   90.00
_cell.angle_beta   90.00
_cell.angle_gamma   90.00
#
_symmetry.space_group_name_H-M   'P 1'
#
loop_
_entity.id
_entity.type
_entity.pdbx_description
1 polymer ?
#
loop_
_entity_poly.entity_id
_entity_poly.type
_entity_poly.pdbx_seq_one_letter_code
_entity_poly.pdbx_strand_id
1 'polypeptide(L)'
;MKTALLALATTALIATGCTQETQNKIGRSLQNWTGADGVLEVYAGEKLVRRFIKIDKLTTAGATQGAGARPYRFGYGVLDTNQNGVQDNGEKKVYFEISDYSTNYVFYGDPGS
;
A
#
# COMPACT_ATOMS: atom_id res chain seq x y z
N MET A 1 9.80 -39.97 -25.71
CA MET A 1 10.05 -40.13 -24.25
C MET A 1 11.23 -39.29 -23.75
N LYS A 2 12.43 -39.37 -24.35
CA LYS A 2 13.60 -38.57 -23.94
C LYS A 2 13.38 -37.04 -23.98
N THR A 3 12.65 -36.54 -24.99
CA THR A 3 12.28 -35.12 -25.13
C THR A 3 11.28 -34.65 -24.07
N ALA A 4 10.33 -35.51 -23.69
CA ALA A 4 9.35 -35.22 -22.63
C ALA A 4 10.01 -35.17 -21.24
N LEU A 5 10.99 -36.04 -20.97
CA LEU A 5 11.78 -35.98 -19.73
C LEU A 5 12.66 -34.72 -19.67
N LEU A 6 13.27 -34.31 -20.80
CA LEU A 6 14.05 -33.07 -20.84
C LEU A 6 13.19 -31.83 -20.58
N ALA A 7 11.99 -31.79 -21.15
CA ALA A 7 11.04 -30.69 -20.94
C ALA A 7 10.51 -30.63 -19.50
N LEU A 8 10.32 -31.78 -18.85
CA LEU A 8 9.87 -31.84 -17.45
C LEU A 8 11.00 -31.40 -16.50
N ALA A 9 12.25 -31.77 -16.80
CA ALA A 9 13.42 -31.38 -16.02
C ALA A 9 13.72 -29.86 -16.12
N THR A 10 13.57 -29.26 -17.30
CA THR A 10 13.73 -27.81 -17.47
C THR A 10 12.63 -27.01 -16.75
N THR A 11 11.40 -27.52 -16.71
CA THR A 11 10.29 -26.85 -16.01
C THR A 11 10.47 -26.91 -14.47
N ALA A 12 11.01 -28.02 -13.95
CA ALA A 12 11.29 -28.18 -12.52
C ALA A 12 12.40 -27.24 -12.02
N LEU A 13 13.40 -26.95 -12.85
CA LEU A 13 14.50 -26.02 -12.53
C LEU A 13 14.06 -24.54 -12.48
N ILE A 14 12.98 -24.18 -13.19
CA ILE A 14 12.41 -22.83 -13.17
C ILE A 14 11.53 -22.61 -11.93
N ALA A 15 10.88 -23.68 -11.43
CA ALA A 15 10.00 -23.61 -10.26
C ALA A 15 10.74 -23.35 -8.93
N THR A 16 12.04 -23.67 -8.84
CA THR A 16 12.85 -23.41 -7.63
C THR A 16 13.30 -21.95 -7.47
N GLY A 17 13.11 -21.11 -8.51
CA GLY A 17 13.49 -19.69 -8.49
C GLY A 17 12.41 -18.72 -8.02
N CYS A 18 11.15 -19.16 -7.92
CA CYS A 18 10.06 -18.34 -7.41
C CYS A 18 9.99 -18.40 -5.88
N THR A 19 10.85 -17.64 -5.21
CA THR A 19 10.74 -17.43 -3.76
C THR A 19 9.36 -16.88 -3.42
N GLN A 20 8.86 -17.13 -2.21
CA GLN A 20 7.61 -16.52 -1.73
C GLN A 20 7.65 -14.99 -1.86
N GLU A 21 8.82 -14.36 -1.72
CA GLU A 21 9.00 -12.92 -1.89
C GLU A 21 8.88 -12.49 -3.36
N THR A 22 9.43 -13.27 -4.31
CA THR A 22 9.25 -13.04 -5.75
C THR A 22 7.78 -13.20 -6.15
N GLN A 23 7.10 -14.24 -5.64
CA GLN A 23 5.66 -14.45 -5.87
C GLN A 23 4.82 -13.29 -5.29
N ASN A 24 5.13 -12.84 -4.08
CA ASN A 24 4.46 -11.70 -3.44
C ASN A 24 4.70 -10.38 -4.19
N LYS A 25 5.92 -10.16 -4.72
CA LYS A 25 6.24 -9.01 -5.57
C LYS A 25 5.46 -9.04 -6.89
N ILE A 26 5.39 -10.21 -7.53
CA ILE A 26 4.61 -10.39 -8.77
C ILE A 26 3.13 -10.13 -8.51
N GLY A 27 2.56 -10.70 -7.45
CA GLY A 27 1.17 -10.48 -7.05
C GLY A 27 0.85 -8.99 -6.83
N ARG A 28 1.74 -8.26 -6.16
CA ARG A 28 1.62 -6.80 -5.97
C ARG A 28 1.80 -6.00 -7.26
N SER A 29 2.66 -6.45 -8.19
CA SER A 29 2.88 -5.75 -9.47
C SER A 29 1.76 -5.95 -10.49
N LEU A 30 1.02 -7.06 -10.41
CA LEU A 30 -0.15 -7.33 -11.24
C LEU A 30 -1.38 -6.53 -10.78
N GLN A 31 -1.40 -6.12 -9.51
CA GLN A 31 -2.37 -5.16 -8.96
C GLN A 31 -1.94 -3.72 -9.29
N ASN A 32 -2.17 -3.29 -10.53
CA ASN A 32 -2.06 -1.88 -10.96
C ASN A 32 -3.48 -1.37 -11.26
N TRP A 33 -4.15 -0.75 -10.28
CA TRP A 33 -4.29 0.71 -10.13
C TRP A 33 -5.33 1.42 -11.03
N THR A 34 -6.35 0.72 -11.54
CA THR A 34 -7.62 1.40 -11.84
C THR A 34 -8.56 1.24 -10.64
N GLY A 35 -8.57 2.25 -9.75
CA GLY A 35 -9.44 2.29 -8.57
C GLY A 35 -8.78 1.81 -7.28
N ALA A 36 -7.70 2.45 -6.85
CA ALA A 36 -7.12 2.17 -5.55
C ALA A 36 -7.98 2.83 -4.45
N ASP A 37 -8.87 2.07 -3.82
CA ASP A 37 -9.54 2.47 -2.58
C ASP A 37 -8.60 2.21 -1.39
N GLY A 38 -7.49 2.95 -1.36
CA GLY A 38 -6.54 2.84 -0.27
C GLY A 38 -7.13 3.34 1.04
N VAL A 39 -6.84 2.63 2.12
CA VAL A 39 -7.14 3.02 3.50
C VAL A 39 -5.82 3.21 4.25
N LEU A 40 -5.68 4.37 4.89
CA LEU A 40 -4.58 4.69 5.78
C LEU A 40 -5.11 4.88 7.19
N GLU A 41 -4.61 4.09 8.11
CA GLU A 41 -4.94 4.15 9.53
C GLU A 41 -3.73 4.55 10.34
N VAL A 42 -3.90 5.49 11.26
CA VAL A 42 -2.86 5.94 12.20
C VAL A 42 -3.22 5.49 13.60
N TYR A 43 -2.26 4.84 14.27
CA TYR A 43 -2.44 4.27 15.60
C TYR A 43 -1.61 4.99 16.66
N ALA A 44 -2.19 5.15 17.85
CA ALA A 44 -1.50 5.57 19.06
C ALA A 44 -1.61 4.45 20.10
N GLY A 45 -0.62 3.55 20.11
CA GLY A 45 -0.73 2.28 20.83
C GLY A 45 -1.82 1.41 20.19
N GLU A 46 -2.78 0.96 20.99
CA GLU A 46 -3.90 0.11 20.54
C GLU A 46 -5.08 0.90 19.95
N LYS A 47 -5.00 2.24 19.96
CA LYS A 47 -6.11 3.10 19.54
C LYS A 47 -5.93 3.63 18.12
N LEU A 48 -6.94 3.44 17.28
CA LEU A 48 -7.07 4.16 16.01
C LEU A 48 -7.37 5.64 16.28
N VAL A 49 -6.51 6.54 15.80
CA VAL A 49 -6.64 7.99 16.03
C VAL A 49 -6.97 8.78 14.77
N ARG A 50 -6.72 8.22 13.60
CA ARG A 50 -7.02 8.84 12.31
C ARG A 50 -7.21 7.78 11.24
N ARG A 51 -8.22 7.93 10.39
CA ARG A 51 -8.36 7.15 9.17
C ARG A 51 -8.55 8.07 7.96
N PHE A 52 -7.91 7.72 6.86
CA PHE A 52 -8.19 8.26 5.53
C PHE A 52 -8.59 7.11 4.62
N ILE A 53 -9.65 7.29 3.84
CA ILE A 53 -10.18 6.29 2.90
C ILE A 53 -10.17 6.85 1.48
N LYS A 54 -10.43 5.99 0.48
CA LYS A 54 -10.45 6.37 -0.94
C LYS A 54 -9.16 7.04 -1.40
N ILE A 55 -8.03 6.50 -0.95
CA ILE A 55 -6.70 6.99 -1.29
C ILE A 55 -6.24 6.35 -2.60
N ASP A 56 -6.23 7.14 -3.67
CA ASP A 56 -5.79 6.67 -4.98
C ASP A 56 -4.31 6.23 -4.97
N LYS A 57 -3.46 6.95 -4.24
CA LYS A 57 -2.03 6.67 -4.17
C LYS A 57 -1.40 7.31 -2.95
N LEU A 58 -0.47 6.57 -2.33
CA LEU A 58 0.48 7.12 -1.37
C LEU A 58 1.84 7.33 -2.06
N THR A 59 2.36 8.56 -2.03
CA THR A 59 3.60 8.95 -2.72
C THR A 59 4.69 9.30 -1.72
N THR A 60 5.90 8.80 -1.93
CA THR A 60 7.07 9.16 -1.13
C THR A 60 7.71 10.44 -1.68
N ALA A 61 8.06 11.37 -0.78
CA ALA A 61 8.86 12.55 -1.08
C ALA A 61 9.89 12.81 0.03
N GLY A 62 10.89 13.63 -0.28
CA GLY A 62 11.86 14.14 0.69
C GLY A 62 11.75 15.65 0.77
N ALA A 63 11.69 16.21 1.98
CA ALA A 63 11.72 17.65 2.16
C ALA A 63 13.07 18.21 1.68
N THR A 64 13.05 19.14 0.72
CA THR A 64 14.26 19.76 0.15
C THR A 64 14.62 21.12 0.78
N GLN A 65 13.75 21.62 1.67
CA GLN A 65 13.93 22.88 2.38
C GLN A 65 14.04 22.62 3.89
N GLY A 66 15.10 23.16 4.52
CA GLY A 66 15.36 23.04 5.97
C GLY A 66 16.59 22.20 6.33
N ALA A 67 16.87 22.08 7.63
CA ALA A 67 17.97 21.30 8.17
C ALA A 67 17.66 19.79 8.09
N GLY A 68 18.03 19.18 6.96
CA GLY A 68 18.00 17.73 6.74
C GLY A 68 16.82 17.26 5.88
N ALA A 69 17.11 16.37 4.93
CA ALA A 69 16.09 15.72 4.12
C ALA A 69 15.26 14.78 5.00
N ARG A 70 13.99 15.13 5.22
CA ARG A 70 13.04 14.28 5.95
C ARG A 70 12.19 13.51 4.94
N PRO A 71 12.26 12.17 4.89
CA PRO A 71 11.35 11.39 4.08
C PRO A 71 9.95 11.46 4.70
N TYR A 72 8.98 11.73 3.86
CA TYR A 72 7.56 11.71 4.21
C TYR A 72 6.80 11.06 3.07
N ARG A 73 5.60 10.57 3.39
CA ARG A 73 4.64 10.17 2.39
C ARG A 73 3.45 11.09 2.42
N PHE A 74 2.90 11.34 1.26
CA PHE A 74 1.73 12.18 1.12
C PHE A 74 0.73 11.54 0.17
N GLY A 75 -0.52 11.95 0.33
CA GLY A 75 -1.62 11.47 -0.49
C GLY A 75 -2.81 12.39 -0.40
N TYR A 76 -3.82 12.03 -1.19
CA TYR A 76 -5.14 12.64 -1.13
C TYR A 76 -6.16 11.56 -0.86
N GLY A 77 -7.04 11.79 0.11
CA GLY A 77 -8.07 10.83 0.51
C GLY A 77 -9.17 11.52 1.30
N VAL A 78 -10.27 10.84 1.53
CA VAL A 78 -11.36 11.34 2.38
C VAL A 78 -10.98 11.13 3.84
N LEU A 79 -11.11 12.18 4.65
CA LEU A 79 -10.97 12.05 6.09
C LEU A 79 -12.22 11.37 6.66
N ASP A 80 -12.07 10.14 7.11
CA ASP A 80 -13.09 9.38 7.82
C ASP A 80 -13.09 9.84 9.29
N THR A 81 -14.03 10.72 9.60
CA THR A 81 -14.07 11.49 10.85
C THR A 81 -14.60 10.67 12.03
N ASN A 82 -15.51 9.74 11.77
CA ASN A 82 -16.09 8.85 12.78
C ASN A 82 -15.45 7.44 12.80
N GLN A 83 -14.51 7.19 11.88
CA GLN A 83 -13.76 5.95 11.76
C GLN A 83 -14.66 4.74 11.44
N ASN A 84 -15.70 4.92 10.61
CA ASN A 84 -16.61 3.84 10.20
C ASN A 84 -16.21 3.14 8.89
N GLY A 85 -15.20 3.65 8.16
CA GLY A 85 -14.68 3.10 6.91
C GLY A 85 -15.49 3.49 5.67
N VAL A 86 -16.48 4.38 5.79
CA VAL A 86 -17.37 4.81 4.72
C VAL A 86 -17.30 6.34 4.61
N GLN A 87 -17.41 6.87 3.38
CA GLN A 87 -17.51 8.31 3.22
C GLN A 87 -18.92 8.78 3.58
N ASP A 88 -19.04 9.47 4.71
CA ASP A 88 -20.30 10.07 5.16
C ASP A 88 -20.58 11.43 4.49
N ASN A 89 -21.84 11.87 4.56
CA ASN A 89 -22.23 13.15 4.01
C ASN A 89 -21.51 14.30 4.75
N GLY A 90 -20.80 15.13 3.98
CA GLY A 90 -20.01 16.24 4.50
C GLY A 90 -18.52 15.93 4.67
N GLU A 91 -18.11 14.66 4.57
CA GLU A 91 -16.70 14.29 4.59
C GLU A 91 -16.02 14.64 3.26
N LYS A 92 -14.84 15.26 3.36
CA LYS A 92 -14.14 15.86 2.22
C LYS A 92 -12.82 15.18 1.94
N LYS A 93 -12.44 15.18 0.67
CA LYS A 93 -11.09 14.83 0.23
C LYS A 93 -10.12 15.90 0.72
N VAL A 94 -9.06 15.47 1.38
CA VAL A 94 -8.01 16.32 1.93
C VAL A 94 -6.65 15.82 1.48
N TYR A 95 -5.68 16.75 1.47
CA TYR A 95 -4.27 16.43 1.43
C TYR A 95 -3.79 16.03 2.82
N PHE A 96 -2.93 15.02 2.91
CA PHE A 96 -2.28 14.63 4.16
C PHE A 96 -0.82 14.25 3.92
N GLU A 97 -0.01 14.44 4.97
CA GLU A 97 1.37 13.98 5.05
C GLU A 97 1.55 13.12 6.30
N ILE A 98 2.36 12.08 6.17
CA ILE A 98 2.80 11.22 7.26
C ILE A 98 4.32 11.12 7.24
N SER A 99 4.93 11.11 8.41
CA SER A 99 6.38 10.93 8.50
C SER A 99 6.72 9.45 8.42
N ASP A 100 7.73 9.10 7.63
CA ASP A 100 8.21 7.72 7.53
C ASP A 100 8.86 7.21 8.82
N TYR A 101 9.22 8.09 9.78
CA TYR A 101 9.94 7.69 10.99
C TYR A 101 9.12 7.76 12.29
N SER A 102 8.04 8.53 12.33
CA SER A 102 7.35 8.85 13.60
C SER A 102 5.86 8.56 13.60
N THR A 103 5.28 8.21 12.45
CA THR A 103 3.86 7.90 12.36
C THR A 103 3.68 6.39 12.33
N ASN A 104 3.05 5.82 13.35
CA ASN A 104 2.62 4.42 13.30
C ASN A 104 1.35 4.34 12.44
N TYR A 105 1.49 3.82 11.22
CA TYR A 105 0.38 3.70 10.29
C TYR A 105 0.37 2.35 9.58
N VAL A 106 -0.82 1.95 9.13
CA VAL A 106 -1.02 0.85 8.19
C VAL A 106 -1.69 1.42 6.95
N PHE A 107 -1.13 1.11 5.78
CA PHE A 107 -1.73 1.43 4.49
C PHE A 107 -2.07 0.13 3.77
N TYR A 108 -3.34 -0.07 3.42
CA TYR A 108 -3.86 -1.27 2.79
C TYR A 108 -4.96 -0.92 1.78
N GLY A 109 -5.27 -1.82 0.86
CA GLY A 109 -6.43 -1.65 -0.03
C GLY A 109 -7.71 -2.03 0.69
N ASP A 110 -8.81 -1.31 0.44
CA ASP A 110 -10.13 -1.66 0.95
C ASP A 110 -10.49 -3.10 0.55
N PRO A 111 -10.71 -4.03 1.51
CA PRO A 111 -11.08 -5.40 1.20
C PRO A 111 -12.48 -5.55 0.57
N GLY A 112 -13.28 -4.47 0.50
CA GLY A 112 -14.63 -4.44 -0.06
C GLY A 112 -14.77 -3.75 -1.44
N SER A 113 -13.68 -3.33 -2.09
CA SER A 113 -13.68 -2.70 -3.43
C SER A 113 -13.55 -3.69 -4.58
#